data_AF-Q5DAV1-F1
#
_entry.id   AF-Q5DAV1-F1
#
_cell.length_a   1.000
_cell.length_b   1.000
_cell.length_c   1.000
_cell.angle_alpha   90.00
_cell.angle_beta   90.00
_cell.angle_gamma   90.00
#
_symmetry.space_group_name_H-M   'P 1'
#
loop_
_entity.id
_entity.type
_entity.pdbx_description
1 polymer ?
#
loop_
_entity_poly.entity_id
_entity_poly.type
_entity_poly.pdbx_seq_one_letter_code
_entity_poly.pdbx_strand_id
1 'polypeptide(L)'
;MEQKLMGGMDSVADYCPFMSGWTSINQSPMNSHCEDTDNQKFQNMTYGQQHYGKKSRCFNIDTVFKDTSNHISEAGCFRINCTLRHELQVQFNGKWHLCPKEGGTLLLPVDQYREDRLECPPFGDVCSVEEIKKRKQKRRNRISEDGNTIKTNRIS
;
A
#
# COMPACT_ATOMS: atom_id res chain seq x y z
N MET A 1 -21.45 -35.90 4.03
CA MET A 1 -22.42 -34.78 4.15
C MET A 1 -21.92 -33.86 5.24
N GLU A 2 -21.10 -32.85 4.93
CA GLU A 2 -20.56 -31.95 5.97
C GLU A 2 -20.06 -30.60 5.41
N GLN A 3 -20.82 -30.00 4.49
CA GLN A 3 -20.54 -28.66 3.96
C GLN A 3 -21.76 -27.72 4.00
N LYS A 4 -22.90 -28.16 4.57
CA LYS A 4 -24.14 -27.36 4.62
C LYS A 4 -24.20 -26.32 5.75
N LEU A 5 -23.18 -26.25 6.61
CA LEU A 5 -23.18 -25.42 7.82
C LEU A 5 -21.98 -24.46 7.92
N MET A 6 -21.20 -24.29 6.85
CA MET A 6 -20.07 -23.36 6.85
C MET A 6 -20.45 -22.07 6.11
N GLY A 7 -20.30 -20.93 6.78
CA GLY A 7 -20.52 -19.59 6.25
C GLY A 7 -19.61 -18.60 6.97
N GLY A 8 -19.53 -17.38 6.44
CA GLY A 8 -18.89 -16.25 7.10
C GLY A 8 -19.61 -15.87 8.40
N MET A 9 -18.95 -15.07 9.25
CA MET A 9 -19.48 -14.70 10.56
C MET A 9 -20.38 -13.44 10.55
N ASP A 10 -20.38 -12.68 9.45
CA ASP A 10 -21.04 -11.39 9.35
C ASP A 10 -22.39 -11.51 8.62
N SER A 11 -23.47 -11.18 9.32
CA SER A 11 -24.83 -11.19 8.75
C SER A 11 -25.09 -10.04 7.77
N VAL A 12 -24.36 -8.93 7.86
CA VAL A 12 -24.47 -7.81 6.89
C VAL A 12 -23.89 -8.21 5.54
N ALA A 13 -22.95 -9.16 5.53
CA ALA A 13 -22.42 -9.77 4.32
C ALA A 13 -23.20 -11.02 3.87
N ASP A 14 -24.43 -11.22 4.36
CA ASP A 14 -25.25 -12.41 4.10
C ASP A 14 -24.51 -13.72 4.39
N TYR A 15 -23.64 -13.72 5.43
CA TYR A 15 -22.77 -14.83 5.78
C TYR A 15 -21.83 -15.26 4.64
N CYS A 16 -21.51 -14.37 3.70
CA CYS A 16 -20.46 -14.62 2.71
C CYS A 16 -19.09 -14.58 3.40
N PRO A 17 -18.18 -15.54 3.10
CA PRO A 17 -16.83 -15.49 3.63
C PRO A 17 -16.01 -14.38 2.95
N PHE A 18 -15.33 -13.55 3.74
CA PHE A 18 -14.40 -12.54 3.26
C PHE A 18 -13.21 -12.39 4.22
N MET A 19 -12.12 -11.78 3.73
CA MET A 19 -10.96 -11.42 4.55
C MET A 19 -11.34 -10.27 5.48
N SER A 20 -11.44 -10.54 6.78
CA SER A 20 -11.68 -9.53 7.80
C SER A 20 -10.38 -9.10 8.48
N GLY A 21 -10.28 -7.82 8.84
CA GLY A 21 -9.22 -7.37 9.73
C GLY A 21 -9.35 -8.02 11.11
N TRP A 22 -8.23 -8.31 11.76
CA TRP A 22 -8.18 -8.80 13.13
C TRP A 22 -7.67 -7.71 14.07
N THR A 23 -8.26 -7.66 15.26
CA THR A 23 -7.89 -6.71 16.30
C THR A 23 -6.74 -7.21 17.18
N SER A 24 -6.46 -8.52 17.19
CA SER A 24 -5.26 -9.11 17.79
C SER A 24 -4.99 -10.50 17.21
N ILE A 25 -3.72 -10.86 17.00
CA ILE A 25 -3.29 -12.26 16.79
C ILE A 25 -2.57 -12.72 18.06
N ASN A 26 -3.01 -13.83 18.67
CA ASN A 26 -2.22 -14.61 19.65
C ASN A 26 -1.51 -13.79 20.73
N GLN A 27 -2.23 -12.92 21.45
CA GLN A 27 -1.67 -12.06 22.51
C GLN A 27 -0.65 -11.00 22.04
N SER A 28 -0.38 -10.91 20.73
CA SER A 28 0.37 -9.80 20.16
C SER A 28 -0.50 -8.54 20.24
N PRO A 29 0.04 -7.40 20.73
CA PRO A 29 -0.64 -6.12 20.66
C PRO A 29 -0.71 -5.54 19.23
N MET A 30 -0.29 -6.30 18.21
CA MET A 30 -0.41 -5.92 16.80
C MET A 30 -1.80 -6.26 16.25
N ASN A 31 -2.46 -5.27 15.67
CA ASN A 31 -3.69 -5.48 14.89
C ASN A 31 -3.39 -5.50 13.38
N SER A 32 -4.38 -5.82 12.55
CA SER A 32 -4.21 -5.89 11.09
C SER A 32 -4.24 -4.53 10.38
N HIS A 33 -4.44 -3.41 11.09
CA HIS A 33 -4.63 -2.12 10.44
C HIS A 33 -3.29 -1.50 10.03
N CYS A 34 -3.02 -1.44 8.73
CA CYS A 34 -1.81 -0.82 8.19
C CYS A 34 -1.70 0.68 8.50
N GLU A 35 -2.82 1.36 8.76
CA GLU A 35 -2.82 2.79 9.10
C GLU A 35 -2.52 3.07 10.57
N ASP A 36 -2.59 2.06 11.43
CA ASP A 36 -2.41 2.21 12.86
C ASP A 36 -0.94 2.43 13.20
N THR A 37 -0.65 3.56 13.82
CA THR A 37 0.71 3.92 14.23
C THR A 37 1.21 3.10 15.40
N ASP A 38 0.33 2.49 16.20
CA ASP A 38 0.73 1.63 17.33
C ASP A 38 1.41 0.35 16.85
N ASN A 39 1.18 -0.05 15.59
CA ASN A 39 1.85 -1.16 14.94
C ASN A 39 3.30 -0.84 14.52
N GLN A 40 3.73 0.44 14.52
CA GLN A 40 5.10 0.82 14.11
C GLN A 40 6.20 0.14 14.92
N LYS A 41 5.91 -0.21 16.18
CA LYS A 41 6.85 -0.98 17.04
C LYS A 41 7.22 -2.36 16.47
N PHE A 42 6.42 -2.90 15.55
CA PHE A 42 6.65 -4.19 14.91
C PHE A 42 7.27 -4.09 13.52
N GLN A 43 7.49 -2.89 12.98
CA GLN A 43 7.93 -2.69 11.59
C GLN A 43 9.22 -3.46 11.24
N ASN A 44 10.17 -3.55 12.18
CA ASN A 44 11.45 -4.24 11.99
C ASN A 44 11.37 -5.77 12.16
N MET A 45 10.22 -6.29 12.59
CA MET A 45 9.99 -7.72 12.83
C MET A 45 9.30 -8.40 11.64
N THR A 46 9.08 -7.67 10.54
CA THR A 46 8.24 -8.11 9.42
C THR A 46 9.05 -8.20 8.11
N TYR A 47 8.67 -9.16 7.27
CA TYR A 47 9.26 -9.33 5.94
C TYR A 47 8.99 -8.11 5.03
N GLY A 48 9.92 -7.81 4.12
CA GLY A 48 9.74 -6.71 3.15
C GLY A 48 9.89 -5.29 3.72
N GLN A 49 10.27 -5.16 5.00
CA GLN A 49 10.29 -3.90 5.75
C GLN A 49 8.91 -3.23 5.74
N GLN A 50 7.89 -3.92 6.27
CA GLN A 50 6.55 -3.37 6.33
C GLN A 50 6.55 -2.05 7.10
N HIS A 51 5.62 -1.18 6.72
CA HIS A 51 5.48 0.14 7.28
C HIS A 51 4.05 0.36 7.74
N TYR A 52 3.91 0.97 8.92
CA TYR A 52 2.61 1.26 9.53
C TYR A 52 2.42 2.77 9.73
N GLY A 53 1.19 3.23 9.50
CA GLY A 53 0.79 4.63 9.65
C GLY A 53 -0.07 5.12 8.49
N LYS A 54 -0.55 6.36 8.57
CA LYS A 54 -1.59 6.95 7.68
C LYS A 54 -1.41 6.81 6.16
N LYS A 55 -0.19 6.55 5.69
CA LYS A 55 0.13 6.36 4.27
C LYS A 55 0.53 4.93 3.94
N SER A 56 0.08 3.97 4.72
CA SER A 56 0.37 2.56 4.50
C SER A 56 -0.91 1.81 4.15
N ARG A 57 -0.81 0.87 3.23
CA ARG A 57 -1.94 0.07 2.74
C ARG A 57 -1.55 -1.40 2.76
N CYS A 58 -2.55 -2.26 2.84
CA CYS A 58 -2.37 -3.71 2.74
C CYS A 58 -2.15 -4.09 1.26
N PHE A 59 -1.17 -4.95 1.00
CA PHE A 59 -0.91 -5.56 -0.30
C PHE A 59 -0.74 -7.07 -0.09
N ASN A 60 -1.13 -7.86 -1.10
CA ASN A 60 -0.75 -9.26 -1.16
C ASN A 60 0.65 -9.39 -1.76
N ILE A 61 1.43 -10.31 -1.20
CA ILE A 61 2.80 -10.61 -1.60
C ILE A 61 2.88 -12.11 -1.86
N ASP A 62 3.40 -12.50 -3.02
CA ASP A 62 3.77 -13.88 -3.31
C ASP A 62 5.28 -13.98 -3.48
N THR A 63 5.94 -14.74 -2.60
CA THR A 63 7.35 -15.11 -2.80
C THR A 63 7.40 -16.40 -3.61
N VAL A 64 7.89 -16.32 -4.84
CA VAL A 64 8.00 -17.43 -5.80
C VAL A 64 9.41 -17.98 -5.83
N PHE A 65 9.53 -19.30 -5.63
CA PHE A 65 10.80 -20.03 -5.71
C PHE A 65 10.92 -20.66 -7.10
N LYS A 66 11.78 -20.09 -7.95
CA LYS A 66 11.88 -20.41 -9.38
C LYS A 66 12.18 -21.88 -9.66
N ASP A 67 12.92 -22.54 -8.78
CA ASP A 67 13.37 -23.92 -8.97
C ASP A 67 12.38 -24.98 -8.49
N THR A 68 11.40 -24.62 -7.65
CA THR A 68 10.58 -25.62 -6.94
C THR A 68 9.07 -25.50 -7.15
N SER A 69 8.61 -24.60 -8.03
CA SER A 69 7.18 -24.27 -8.22
C SER A 69 6.44 -23.87 -6.93
N ASN A 70 7.14 -23.79 -5.80
CA ASN A 70 6.61 -23.40 -4.51
C ASN A 70 6.45 -21.88 -4.48
N HIS A 71 5.41 -21.44 -3.79
CA HIS A 71 5.19 -20.04 -3.48
C HIS A 71 4.65 -19.90 -2.06
N ILE A 72 4.94 -18.76 -1.44
CA ILE A 72 4.41 -18.38 -0.14
C ILE A 72 3.61 -17.09 -0.36
N SER A 73 2.33 -17.13 -0.01
CA SER A 73 1.42 -15.99 -0.14
C SER A 73 1.16 -15.38 1.23
N GLU A 74 1.44 -14.08 1.37
CA GLU A 74 1.27 -13.32 2.60
C GLU A 74 0.63 -11.96 2.31
N ALA A 75 0.09 -11.33 3.35
CA ALA A 75 -0.34 -9.93 3.31
C ALA A 75 0.64 -9.06 4.08
N GLY A 76 0.92 -7.87 3.55
CA GLY A 76 1.84 -6.92 4.18
C GLY A 76 1.40 -5.48 4.07
N CYS A 77 1.81 -4.68 5.06
CA CYS A 77 1.55 -3.25 5.10
C CYS A 77 2.72 -2.48 4.47
N PHE A 78 2.46 -1.79 3.36
CA PHE A 78 3.50 -1.01 2.67
C PHE A 78 3.14 0.45 2.56
N ARG A 79 4.17 1.29 2.68
CA ARG A 79 4.03 2.72 2.50
C ARG A 79 3.77 3.04 1.04
N ILE A 80 2.76 3.86 0.79
CA ILE A 80 2.39 4.33 -0.55
C ILE A 80 2.73 5.80 -0.75
N ASN A 81 2.94 6.16 -2.01
CA ASN A 81 3.08 7.53 -2.47
C ASN A 81 2.28 7.74 -3.76
N CYS A 82 1.19 8.49 -3.65
CA CYS A 82 0.37 8.92 -4.77
C CYS A 82 0.98 10.17 -5.41
N THR A 83 1.53 10.04 -6.62
CA THR A 83 2.16 11.17 -7.33
C THR A 83 1.12 12.08 -7.97
N LEU A 84 1.51 13.30 -8.34
CA LEU A 84 0.60 14.20 -9.07
C LEU A 84 0.29 13.73 -10.50
N ARG A 85 0.99 12.71 -11.01
CA ARG A 85 0.75 12.13 -12.34
C ARG A 85 -0.24 10.97 -12.29
N HIS A 86 -0.88 10.73 -11.14
CA HIS A 86 -1.74 9.55 -10.90
C HIS A 86 -0.95 8.25 -11.01
N GLU A 87 0.29 8.26 -10.50
CA GLU A 87 1.10 7.06 -10.36
C GLU A 87 1.07 6.63 -8.90
N LEU A 88 0.91 5.34 -8.67
CA LEU A 88 1.04 4.71 -7.36
C LEU A 88 2.47 4.21 -7.22
N GLN A 89 3.18 4.72 -6.21
CA GLN A 89 4.47 4.16 -5.80
C GLN A 89 4.31 3.45 -4.46
N VAL A 90 5.03 2.34 -4.30
CA VAL A 90 5.05 1.55 -3.07
C VAL A 90 6.49 1.41 -2.59
N GLN A 91 6.69 1.52 -1.28
CA GLN A 91 8.00 1.32 -0.67
C GLN A 91 8.15 -0.14 -0.25
N PHE A 92 9.10 -0.84 -0.86
CA PHE A 92 9.43 -2.24 -0.57
C PHE A 92 10.95 -2.36 -0.37
N ASN A 93 11.39 -3.00 0.72
CA ASN A 93 12.81 -3.09 1.08
C ASN A 93 13.55 -1.73 1.00
N GLY A 94 12.90 -0.68 1.48
CA GLY A 94 13.44 0.68 1.55
C GLY A 94 13.46 1.45 0.22
N LYS A 95 13.12 0.81 -0.90
CA LYS A 95 13.12 1.41 -2.25
C LYS A 95 11.70 1.70 -2.72
N TRP A 96 11.54 2.77 -3.49
CA TRP A 96 10.27 3.10 -4.14
C TRP A 96 10.16 2.39 -5.47
N HIS A 97 9.08 1.66 -5.65
CA HIS A 97 8.73 0.97 -6.89
C HIS A 97 7.43 1.55 -7.45
N LEU A 98 7.36 1.64 -8.77
CA LEU A 98 6.17 2.12 -9.49
C LEU A 98 5.23 0.94 -9.75
N CYS A 99 3.99 1.03 -9.26
CA CYS A 99 2.96 0.04 -9.57
C CYS A 99 2.45 0.21 -11.02
N PRO A 100 1.98 -0.88 -11.65
CA PRO A 100 1.24 -0.81 -12.90
C PRO A 100 0.01 0.11 -12.78
N LYS A 101 -0.27 0.88 -13.84
CA LYS A 101 -1.29 1.95 -13.81
C LYS A 101 -2.70 1.44 -13.51
N GLU A 102 -3.07 0.32 -14.13
CA GLU A 102 -4.40 -0.31 -13.99
C GLU A 102 -4.45 -1.32 -12.82
N GLY A 103 -3.42 -1.36 -11.97
CA GLY A 103 -3.22 -2.42 -10.98
C GLY A 103 -2.62 -3.69 -11.59
N GLY A 104 -2.36 -4.67 -10.74
CA GLY A 104 -1.78 -5.97 -11.08
C GLY A 104 -0.40 -6.20 -10.46
N THR A 105 0.25 -7.27 -10.91
CA THR A 105 1.48 -7.77 -10.30
C THR A 105 2.71 -6.91 -10.61
N LEU A 106 3.40 -6.47 -9.56
CA LEU A 106 4.73 -5.88 -9.62
C LEU A 106 5.77 -6.94 -9.27
N LEU A 107 6.66 -7.26 -10.22
CA LEU A 107 7.73 -8.22 -10.01
C LEU A 107 8.95 -7.56 -9.34
N LEU A 108 9.43 -8.17 -8.27
CA LEU A 108 10.53 -7.70 -7.43
C LEU A 108 11.58 -8.81 -7.32
N PRO A 109 12.55 -8.88 -8.23
CA PRO A 109 13.61 -9.88 -8.17
C PRO A 109 14.41 -9.74 -6.87
N VAL A 110 14.50 -10.82 -6.10
CA VAL A 110 15.29 -10.87 -4.86
C VAL A 110 16.68 -11.41 -5.16
N ASP A 111 16.73 -12.56 -5.83
CA ASP A 111 17.95 -13.21 -6.28
C ASP A 111 17.68 -14.12 -7.51
N GLN A 112 18.66 -14.93 -7.89
CA GLN A 112 18.53 -15.82 -9.05
C GLN A 112 17.49 -16.95 -8.86
N TYR A 113 17.14 -17.28 -7.61
CA TYR A 113 16.23 -18.37 -7.24
C TYR A 113 14.86 -17.88 -6.73
N ARG A 114 14.77 -16.60 -6.33
CA ARG A 114 13.57 -16.02 -5.72
C ARG A 114 13.12 -14.73 -6.37
N GLU A 115 11.81 -14.60 -6.51
CA GLU A 115 11.12 -13.40 -6.98
C GLU A 115 9.93 -13.12 -6.07
N ASP A 116 9.88 -11.92 -5.51
CA ASP A 116 8.68 -11.45 -4.83
C ASP A 116 7.73 -10.81 -5.84
N ARG A 117 6.44 -11.03 -5.67
CA ARG A 117 5.38 -10.49 -6.50
C ARG A 117 4.44 -9.71 -5.61
N LEU A 118 4.34 -8.42 -5.83
CA LEU A 118 3.45 -7.56 -5.07
C LEU A 118 2.20 -7.25 -5.91
N GLU A 119 1.03 -7.60 -5.42
CA GLU A 119 -0.23 -7.29 -6.09
C GLU A 119 -0.62 -5.83 -5.82
N CYS A 120 -0.32 -4.96 -6.80
CA CYS A 120 -0.65 -3.55 -6.71
C CYS A 120 -2.14 -3.33 -7.02
N PRO A 121 -2.87 -2.58 -6.17
CA PRO A 121 -4.21 -2.15 -6.51
C PRO A 121 -4.17 -1.07 -7.61
N PRO A 122 -5.27 -0.89 -8.35
CA PRO A 122 -5.48 0.29 -9.18
C PRO A 122 -5.28 1.58 -8.38
N PHE A 123 -4.83 2.63 -9.07
CA PHE A 123 -4.56 3.93 -8.45
C PHE A 123 -5.75 4.46 -7.63
N GLY A 124 -6.97 4.36 -8.17
CA GLY A 124 -8.18 4.92 -7.57
C GLY A 124 -8.61 4.27 -6.25
N ASP A 125 -8.19 3.03 -6.00
CA ASP A 125 -8.61 2.25 -4.82
C ASP A 125 -7.85 2.69 -3.56
N VAL A 126 -6.62 3.18 -3.74
CA VAL A 126 -5.74 3.58 -2.63
C VAL A 126 -5.44 5.07 -2.57
N CYS A 127 -5.62 5.79 -3.69
CA CYS A 127 -5.28 7.21 -3.78
C CYS A 127 -6.50 8.08 -4.10
N SER A 128 -6.66 9.16 -3.33
CA SER A 128 -7.73 10.14 -3.58
C SER A 128 -7.38 11.09 -4.74
N VAL A 129 -8.18 11.03 -5.82
CA VAL A 129 -8.09 11.97 -6.94
C VAL A 129 -8.33 13.42 -6.48
N GLU A 130 -9.24 13.62 -5.52
CA GLU A 130 -9.53 14.94 -4.96
C GLU A 130 -8.37 15.51 -4.15
N GLU A 131 -7.68 14.67 -3.37
CA GLU A 131 -6.45 15.10 -2.67
C GLU A 131 -5.38 15.56 -3.68
N ILE A 132 -5.22 14.84 -4.79
CA ILE A 132 -4.27 15.23 -5.85
C ILE A 132 -4.64 16.55 -6.49
N LYS A 133 -5.92 16.76 -6.84
CA LYS A 133 -6.40 18.04 -7.41
C LYS A 133 -6.06 19.20 -6.47
N LYS A 134 -6.36 19.06 -5.18
CA LYS A 134 -6.02 20.06 -4.14
C LYS A 134 -4.51 20.33 -4.07
N ARG A 135 -3.69 19.27 -4.10
CA ARG A 135 -2.22 19.40 -4.09
C ARG A 135 -1.67 20.07 -5.35
N LYS A 136 -2.23 19.79 -6.54
CA LYS A 136 -1.88 20.46 -7.80
C LYS A 136 -2.19 21.95 -7.74
N GLN A 137 -3.38 22.32 -7.27
CA GLN A 137 -3.77 23.72 -7.14
C GLN A 137 -2.86 24.48 -6.18
N LYS A 138 -2.58 23.88 -5.00
CA LYS A 138 -1.66 24.46 -4.02
C LYS A 138 -0.26 24.71 -4.59
N ARG A 139 0.27 23.79 -5.42
CA ARG A 139 1.56 23.99 -6.09
C ARG A 139 1.51 25.11 -7.12
N ARG A 140 0.43 25.22 -7.91
CA ARG A 140 0.25 26.31 -8.88
C ARG A 140 0.21 27.68 -8.20
N ASN A 141 -0.52 27.79 -7.09
CA ASN A 141 -0.62 29.04 -6.33
C ASN A 141 0.75 29.50 -5.83
N ARG A 142 1.57 28.60 -5.25
CA ARG A 142 2.93 28.93 -4.79
C ARG A 142 3.84 29.43 -5.92
N ILE A 143 3.82 28.77 -7.08
CA ILE A 143 4.64 29.19 -8.23
C ILE A 143 4.22 30.61 -8.70
N SER A 144 2.92 30.92 -8.64
CA SER A 144 2.43 32.26 -8.96
C SER A 144 2.87 33.31 -7.93
N GLU A 145 2.87 32.97 -6.64
CA GLU A 145 3.35 33.84 -5.56
C GLU A 145 4.86 34.11 -5.67
N ASP A 146 5.66 33.07 -5.92
CA ASP A 146 7.10 33.19 -6.13
C ASP A 146 7.42 34.02 -7.38
N GLY A 147 6.69 33.79 -8.48
CA GLY A 147 6.85 34.55 -9.72
C GLY A 147 6.49 36.03 -9.60
N ASN A 148 5.47 36.36 -8.79
CA ASN A 148 5.10 37.74 -8.49
C ASN A 148 6.15 38.42 -7.60
N THR A 149 6.69 37.70 -6.60
CA THR A 149 7.75 38.20 -5.71
C THR A 149 9.04 38.53 -6.48
N ILE A 150 9.41 37.70 -7.47
CA ILE A 150 10.56 37.96 -8.34
C ILE A 150 10.33 39.18 -9.24
N LYS A 151 9.11 39.39 -9.75
CA LYS A 151 8.78 40.55 -10.59
C LYS A 151 8.79 41.85 -9.80
N THR A 152 8.26 41.88 -8.57
CA THR A 152 8.28 43.07 -7.72
C THR A 152 9.71 43.47 -7.33
N ASN A 153 10.60 42.50 -7.10
CA ASN A 153 12.00 42.78 -6.72
C ASN A 153 12.90 43.20 -7.90
N ARG A 154 12.44 43.12 -9.15
CA ARG A 154 13.18 43.60 -10.34
C ARG A 154 12.79 45.02 -10.77
N ILE A 155 11.75 45.59 -10.16
CA ILE A 155 11.25 46.94 -10.44
C ILE A 155 11.72 47.94 -9.35
N SER A 156 12.41 47.45 -8.32
CA SER A 156 13.03 48.23 -7.24
C SER A 156 14.47 48.64 -7.56
#